data_AF-A0A353LM80-F1
#
_entry.id   AF-A0A353LM80-F1
#
_cell.length_a   1.000
_cell.length_b   1.000
_cell.length_c   1.000
_cell.angle_alpha   90.00
_cell.angle_beta   90.00
_cell.angle_gamma   90.00
#
_symmetry.space_group_name_H-M   'P 1'
#
loop_
_entity.id
_entity.type
_entity.pdbx_description
1 polymer ?
#
loop_
_entity_poly.entity_id
_entity_poly.type
_entity_poly.pdbx_seq_one_letter_code
_entity_poly.pdbx_strand_id
1 'polypeptide(L)'
;ADQQQLENARQLVQAGAAWLLEESTMTPAALAKLLQKLFRHPEQLEAAAAAARMLGRPNAAEALADMVMRRVPADARPDMLCPDGDPAGNVMERAVI
;
A
#
# COMPACT_ATOMS: atom_id res chain seq x y z
N ALA A 1 -11.83 -9.06 -5.92
CA ALA A 1 -10.58 -8.40 -5.49
C ALA A 1 -10.10 -7.36 -6.51
N ASP A 2 -10.34 -7.56 -7.81
CA ASP A 2 -9.75 -6.71 -8.88
C ASP A 2 -10.30 -5.28 -8.95
N GLN A 3 -11.58 -5.05 -8.67
CA GLN A 3 -12.16 -3.69 -8.71
C GLN A 3 -11.54 -2.75 -7.67
N GLN A 4 -11.10 -3.26 -6.51
CA GLN A 4 -10.47 -2.45 -5.47
C GLN A 4 -9.07 -1.99 -5.90
N GLN A 5 -8.30 -2.87 -6.52
CA GLN A 5 -6.97 -2.52 -7.05
C GLN A 5 -7.07 -1.49 -8.17
N LEU A 6 -8.05 -1.68 -9.08
CA LEU A 6 -8.31 -0.73 -10.17
C LEU A 6 -8.71 0.65 -9.65
N GLU A 7 -9.56 0.72 -8.63
CA GLU A 7 -10.01 2.00 -8.08
C GLU A 7 -8.86 2.74 -7.38
N ASN A 8 -8.02 2.04 -6.63
CA ASN A 8 -6.81 2.61 -6.04
C ASN A 8 -5.85 3.13 -7.13
N ALA A 9 -5.65 2.38 -8.21
CA ALA A 9 -4.80 2.80 -9.33
C ALA A 9 -5.38 4.02 -10.07
N ARG A 10 -6.70 4.08 -10.25
CA ARG A 10 -7.37 5.23 -10.88
C ARG A 10 -7.16 6.52 -10.11
N GLN A 11 -7.18 6.49 -8.78
CA GLN A 11 -6.91 7.69 -7.98
C GLN A 11 -5.51 8.24 -8.24
N LEU A 12 -4.50 7.37 -8.33
CA LEU A 12 -3.14 7.78 -8.65
C LEU A 12 -3.03 8.35 -10.08
N VAL A 13 -3.69 7.72 -11.06
CA VAL A 13 -3.68 8.15 -12.47
C VAL A 13 -4.40 9.50 -12.63
N GLN A 14 -5.55 9.69 -11.99
CA GLN A 14 -6.30 10.95 -12.03
C GLN A 14 -5.50 12.11 -11.44
N ALA A 15 -4.70 11.84 -10.40
CA ALA A 15 -3.82 12.82 -9.82
C ALA A 15 -2.51 13.03 -10.62
N GLY A 16 -2.33 12.35 -11.75
CA GLY A 16 -1.12 12.42 -12.58
C GLY A 16 0.11 11.74 -11.94
N ALA A 17 -0.09 10.95 -10.88
CA ALA A 17 0.97 10.31 -10.11
C ALA A 17 1.37 8.93 -10.64
N ALA A 18 0.60 8.35 -11.57
CA ALA A 18 0.85 7.02 -12.11
C ALA A 18 0.27 6.82 -13.52
N TRP A 19 0.61 5.69 -14.14
CA TRP A 19 0.03 5.18 -15.39
C TRP A 19 -0.67 3.86 -15.14
N LEU A 20 -1.79 3.63 -15.82
CA LEU A 20 -2.52 2.36 -15.76
C LEU A 20 -2.08 1.45 -16.90
N LEU A 21 -1.79 0.18 -16.59
CA LEU A 21 -1.66 -0.89 -17.57
C LEU A 21 -2.71 -1.95 -17.21
N GLU A 22 -3.65 -2.20 -18.11
CA GLU A 22 -4.69 -3.19 -17.86
C GLU A 22 -4.09 -4.59 -17.82
N GLU A 23 -4.53 -5.40 -16.86
CA GLU A 23 -4.06 -6.77 -16.65
C GLU A 23 -4.17 -7.63 -17.92
N SER A 24 -5.26 -7.49 -18.66
CA SER A 24 -5.52 -8.15 -19.95
C SER A 24 -4.43 -7.87 -21.00
N THR A 25 -3.71 -6.77 -20.87
CA THR A 25 -2.64 -6.31 -21.79
C THR A 25 -1.26 -6.30 -21.14
N MET A 26 -1.15 -6.73 -19.88
CA MET A 26 0.08 -6.69 -19.12
C MET A 26 1.05 -7.78 -19.59
N THR A 27 1.88 -7.40 -20.57
CA THR A 27 2.93 -8.26 -21.13
C THR A 27 4.30 -7.61 -20.96
N PRO A 28 5.40 -8.40 -20.96
CA PRO A 28 6.75 -7.84 -20.89
C PRO A 28 7.01 -6.79 -22.00
N ALA A 29 6.50 -7.03 -23.21
CA ALA A 29 6.65 -6.11 -24.33
C ALA A 29 5.87 -4.80 -24.13
N ALA A 30 4.64 -4.87 -23.63
CA ALA A 30 3.83 -3.68 -23.32
C ALA A 30 4.47 -2.85 -22.20
N LEU A 31 4.96 -3.49 -21.14
CA LEU A 31 5.67 -2.83 -20.06
C LEU A 31 6.96 -2.16 -20.55
N ALA A 32 7.78 -2.86 -21.33
CA ALA A 32 9.00 -2.31 -21.91
C ALA A 32 8.72 -1.09 -22.78
N LYS A 33 7.66 -1.13 -23.60
CA LYS A 33 7.24 0.01 -24.42
C LYS A 33 6.84 1.21 -23.58
N LEU A 34 6.08 0.99 -22.50
CA LEU A 34 5.72 2.05 -21.56
C LEU A 34 6.96 2.68 -20.92
N LEU A 35 7.86 1.88 -20.36
CA LEU A 35 9.09 2.37 -19.73
C LEU A 35 9.97 3.15 -20.72
N GLN A 36 10.15 2.64 -21.94
CA GLN A 36 10.90 3.34 -22.99
C GLN A 36 10.27 4.69 -23.38
N LYS A 37 8.94 4.81 -23.33
CA LYS A 37 8.27 6.09 -23.54
C LYS A 37 8.59 7.03 -22.38
N LEU A 38 8.44 6.57 -21.14
CA LEU A 38 8.66 7.39 -19.96
C LEU A 38 10.12 7.88 -19.83
N PHE A 39 11.09 7.03 -20.13
CA PHE A 39 12.51 7.43 -20.08
C PHE A 39 12.91 8.45 -21.15
N ARG A 40 12.13 8.60 -22.23
CA ARG A 40 12.33 9.68 -23.20
C ARG A 40 11.72 11.02 -22.75
N HIS A 41 10.95 11.00 -21.67
CA HIS A 41 10.20 12.15 -21.14
C HIS A 41 10.43 12.29 -19.62
N PRO A 42 11.68 12.56 -19.18
CA PRO A 42 12.01 12.68 -17.75
C PRO A 42 11.17 13.74 -17.02
N GLU A 43 10.75 14.80 -17.71
CA GLU A 43 9.87 15.83 -17.16
C GLU A 43 8.52 15.27 -16.68
N GLN A 44 8.00 14.25 -17.37
CA GLN A 44 6.75 13.59 -16.98
C GLN A 44 6.96 12.73 -15.72
N LEU A 45 8.15 12.12 -15.57
CA LEU A 45 8.51 11.35 -14.39
C LEU A 45 8.66 12.25 -13.16
N GLU A 46 9.30 13.41 -13.32
CA GLU A 46 9.44 14.40 -12.23
C GLU A 46 8.08 14.92 -11.77
N ALA A 47 7.20 15.29 -12.71
CA ALA A 47 5.85 15.73 -12.39
C ALA A 47 5.04 14.63 -11.67
N ALA A 48 5.11 13.39 -12.14
CA ALA A 48 4.43 12.25 -11.51
C ALA A 48 4.97 11.97 -10.11
N ALA A 49 6.29 12.04 -9.91
CA ALA A 49 6.92 11.87 -8.60
C ALA A 49 6.48 12.96 -7.60
N ALA A 50 6.40 14.23 -8.05
CA ALA A 50 5.89 15.32 -7.23
C ALA A 50 4.43 15.10 -6.84
N ALA A 51 3.57 14.72 -7.80
CA ALA A 51 2.17 14.41 -7.55
C ALA A 51 2.00 13.24 -6.58
N ALA A 52 2.75 12.15 -6.77
CA ALA A 52 2.74 10.99 -5.88
C ALA A 52 3.14 11.36 -4.44
N ARG A 53 4.14 12.24 -4.29
CA ARG A 53 4.58 12.73 -2.99
C ARG A 53 3.49 13.53 -2.27
N MET A 54 2.71 14.33 -2.99
CA MET A 54 1.60 15.09 -2.40
C MET A 54 0.41 14.21 -1.99
N LEU A 55 0.18 13.08 -2.67
CA LEU A 55 -0.89 12.14 -2.33
C LEU A 55 -0.59 11.32 -1.06
N GLY A 56 0.70 11.15 -0.74
CA GLY A 56 1.13 10.42 0.44
C GLY A 56 0.57 11.01 1.74
N ARG A 57 0.03 10.15 2.60
CA ARG A 57 -0.42 10.52 3.96
C ARG A 57 0.54 9.91 4.99
N PRO A 58 1.66 10.57 5.30
CA PRO A 58 2.71 10.00 6.16
C PRO A 58 2.19 9.63 7.56
N ASN A 59 1.18 10.34 8.07
CA ASN A 59 0.62 10.12 9.40
C ASN A 59 -0.68 9.29 9.37
N ALA A 60 -0.93 8.53 8.30
CA ALA A 60 -2.18 7.78 8.15
C ALA A 60 -2.39 6.73 9.26
N ALA A 61 -1.30 6.05 9.68
CA ALA A 61 -1.37 5.06 10.75
C ALA A 61 -1.70 5.70 12.11
N GLU A 62 -1.07 6.83 12.42
CA GLU A 62 -1.34 7.60 13.65
C GLU A 62 -2.77 8.15 13.65
N ALA A 63 -3.21 8.76 12.56
CA ALA A 63 -4.58 9.26 12.42
C ALA A 63 -5.63 8.14 12.57
N LEU A 64 -5.32 6.94 12.07
CA LEU A 64 -6.16 5.76 12.25
C LEU A 64 -6.18 5.31 13.72
N ALA A 65 -5.02 5.25 14.38
CA ALA A 65 -4.92 4.89 15.79
C ALA A 65 -5.73 5.86 16.66
N ASP A 66 -5.60 7.17 16.45
CA ASP A 66 -6.37 8.20 17.16
C ASP A 66 -7.88 8.05 16.94
N MET A 67 -8.30 7.67 15.73
CA MET A 67 -9.71 7.43 15.43
C MET A 67 -10.24 6.20 16.18
N VAL A 68 -9.48 5.10 16.19
CA VAL A 68 -9.85 3.85 16.87
C VAL A 68 -9.88 4.06 18.37
N MET A 69 -8.84 4.65 18.96
CA MET A 69 -8.73 4.87 20.41
C MET A 69 -9.86 5.76 20.94
N ARG A 70 -10.35 6.73 20.16
CA ARG A 70 -11.55 7.52 20.53
C ARG A 70 -12.86 6.73 20.57
N ARG A 71 -12.93 5.58 19.90
CA ARG A 71 -14.12 4.73 19.82
C ARG A 71 -14.10 3.55 20.78
N VAL A 72 -12.94 3.28 21.40
CA VAL A 72 -12.80 2.22 22.40
C VAL A 72 -13.24 2.76 23.77
N PRO A 73 -14.21 2.14 24.46
CA PRO A 73 -14.57 2.52 25.82
C PRO A 73 -13.41 2.24 26.78
N ALA A 74 -13.23 3.09 27.79
CA ALA A 74 -12.06 3.09 28.69
C ALA A 74 -11.89 1.82 29.54
N ASP A 75 -12.82 0.87 29.46
CA ASP A 75 -12.86 -0.39 30.18
C ASP A 75 -12.55 -1.63 29.31
N ALA A 76 -12.11 -1.43 28.06
CA ALA A 76 -11.64 -2.54 27.23
C ALA A 76 -10.49 -3.28 27.92
N ARG A 77 -10.76 -4.53 28.28
CA ARG A 77 -9.92 -5.34 29.17
C ARG A 77 -8.56 -5.65 28.52
N PRO A 78 -7.43 -5.57 29.26
CA PRO A 78 -6.08 -5.78 28.71
C PRO A 78 -5.86 -7.16 28.05
N ASP A 79 -6.66 -8.14 28.47
CA ASP A 79 -6.71 -9.54 28.03
C ASP A 79 -7.25 -9.73 26.59
N MET A 80 -7.76 -8.67 25.95
CA MET A 80 -8.36 -8.76 24.61
C MET A 80 -7.38 -8.45 23.45
N LEU A 81 -6.14 -8.02 23.73
CA LEU A 81 -5.23 -7.53 22.68
C LEU A 81 -4.29 -8.57 22.04
N CYS A 82 -4.27 -9.84 22.47
CA CYS A 82 -3.64 -10.96 21.75
C CYS A 82 -4.22 -12.32 22.18
N PRO A 83 -4.77 -13.14 21.27
CA PRO A 83 -4.71 -14.59 21.38
C PRO A 83 -3.78 -15.09 20.27
N ASP A 84 -2.49 -15.23 20.58
CA ASP A 84 -1.56 -16.21 19.99
C ASP A 84 -0.14 -15.85 20.43
N GLY A 85 0.14 -16.16 21.69
CA GLY A 85 1.46 -16.10 22.29
C GLY A 85 1.40 -16.96 23.53
N ASP A 86 1.69 -18.26 23.35
CA ASP A 86 1.80 -19.23 24.43
C ASP A 86 2.71 -18.68 25.56
N PRO A 87 2.23 -18.54 26.81
CA PRO A 87 3.05 -18.08 27.93
C PRO A 87 4.07 -19.14 28.42
N ALA A 88 4.05 -20.35 27.87
CA ALA A 88 5.06 -21.37 28.17
C ALA A 88 6.16 -21.37 27.11
N GLY A 89 7.33 -20.85 27.49
CA GLY A 89 8.53 -20.90 26.65
C GLY A 89 8.88 -22.33 26.24
N ASN A 90 8.64 -22.67 24.98
CA ASN A 90 9.38 -23.72 24.29
C ASN A 90 9.32 -23.52 22.77
N VAL A 91 10.18 -22.64 22.23
CA VAL A 91 10.46 -22.62 20.78
C VAL A 91 11.60 -23.60 20.51
N MET A 92 11.26 -24.89 20.57
CA MET A 92 12.07 -25.93 19.95
C MET A 92 11.73 -25.97 18.47
N GLU A 93 12.81 -25.99 17.70
CA GLU A 93 12.94 -26.52 16.35
C GLU A 93 12.97 -25.53 15.18
N ARG A 94 14.17 -25.53 14.60
CA ARG A 94 14.61 -24.90 13.37
C ARG A 94 13.97 -25.65 12.20
N ALA A 95 13.77 -24.90 11.11
CA ALA A 95 14.09 -25.24 9.72
C ALA A 95 12.93 -25.23 8.73
N VAL A 96 13.31 -24.89 7.48
CA VAL A 96 12.68 -25.19 6.18
C VAL A 96 11.59 -24.17 5.78
N ILE A 97 11.70 -23.31 4.75
CA ILE A 97 12.62 -23.07 3.62
C ILE A 97 12.82 -21.55 3.49
#